data_AF-A0A2N3LFZ9-F1
#
_entry.id   AF-A0A2N3LFZ9-F1
#
_cell.length_a   1.000
_cell.length_b   1.000
_cell.length_c   1.000
_cell.angle_alpha   90.00
_cell.angle_beta   90.00
_cell.angle_gamma   90.00
#
_symmetry.space_group_name_H-M   'P 1'
#
loop_
_entity.id
_entity.type
_entity.pdbx_description
1 polymer ?
#
loop_
_entity_poly.entity_id
_entity_poly.type
_entity_poly.pdbx_seq_one_letter_code
_entity_poly.pdbx_strand_id
1 'polypeptide(L)'
;MKNKFKEEDIVLINSKAIDLKSLNGIKAKITEVLPSSVNNDYEICYLDNGKESKLRVRENEIQDIKDKRLLQLEVGQEVIYEPLDIKVEISQIDLIHSFVAIKFSDGGVQVVESEKIKLIEKDSDSMVEKLGYFSEKGLELGKLVDLKQESYGDSVSKTSKLVKIFLEDYKKDDGTYVLTEELIDHILLQVRIIDKQNRIFSNPKADKMGESPYKDISGYGLLGERMQGTIHN
;
A
#
# COMPACT_ATOMS: atom_id res chain seq x y z
N MET A 1 34.40 -15.88 10.72
CA MET A 1 33.44 -16.18 9.64
C MET A 1 32.21 -15.30 9.84
N LYS A 2 31.58 -14.84 8.76
CA LYS A 2 30.34 -14.05 8.87
C LYS A 2 29.20 -15.06 8.99
N ASN A 3 28.44 -15.02 10.08
CA ASN A 3 27.33 -15.95 10.30
C ASN A 3 26.30 -15.76 9.19
N LYS A 4 25.84 -16.87 8.59
CA LYS A 4 24.94 -16.86 7.44
C LYS A 4 23.55 -16.32 7.79
N PHE A 5 23.07 -16.63 8.99
CA PHE A 5 21.76 -16.24 9.48
C PHE A 5 21.86 -15.24 10.64
N LYS A 6 20.77 -14.51 10.90
CA LYS A 6 20.64 -13.51 11.95
C LYS A 6 19.58 -13.91 12.97
N GLU A 7 19.61 -13.25 14.12
CA GLU A 7 18.49 -13.31 15.08
C GLU A 7 17.17 -12.97 14.37
N GLU A 8 16.10 -13.64 14.81
CA GLU A 8 14.75 -13.57 14.26
C GLU A 8 14.53 -14.23 12.89
N ASP A 9 15.59 -14.71 12.21
CA ASP A 9 15.42 -15.48 10.97
C ASP A 9 14.67 -16.80 11.24
N ILE A 10 13.73 -17.14 10.36
CA ILE A 10 13.03 -18.43 10.36
C ILE A 10 13.75 -19.38 9.43
N VAL A 11 14.13 -20.54 9.97
CA VAL A 11 14.88 -21.60 9.30
C VAL A 11 14.17 -22.94 9.46
N LEU A 12 14.62 -23.95 8.71
CA LEU A 12 14.19 -25.34 8.89
C LEU A 12 15.33 -26.16 9.49
N ILE A 13 15.00 -27.01 10.47
CA ILE A 13 15.92 -28.07 10.89
C ILE A 13 16.04 -29.07 9.75
N ASN A 14 17.26 -29.45 9.38
CA ASN A 14 17.51 -30.37 8.28
C ASN A 14 18.01 -31.74 8.76
N SER A 15 18.14 -32.69 7.84
CA SER A 15 18.48 -34.10 8.14
C SER A 15 19.92 -34.32 8.63
N LYS A 16 20.80 -33.31 8.57
CA LYS A 16 22.17 -33.38 9.09
C LYS A 16 22.23 -33.21 10.60
N ALA A 17 21.15 -32.74 11.23
CA ALA A 17 21.01 -32.75 12.68
C ALA A 17 20.78 -34.19 13.17
N ILE A 18 21.87 -34.92 13.39
CA ILE A 18 21.83 -36.38 13.65
C ILE A 18 20.95 -36.71 14.86
N ASP A 19 21.02 -35.88 15.90
CA ASP A 19 20.26 -36.06 17.14
C ASP A 19 18.80 -35.56 17.05
N LEU A 20 18.43 -34.96 15.91
CA LEU A 20 17.13 -34.29 15.69
C LEU A 20 16.46 -34.74 14.39
N LYS A 21 16.76 -35.95 13.90
CA LYS A 21 16.18 -36.43 12.64
C LYS A 21 14.65 -36.42 12.64
N SER A 22 14.02 -36.60 13.80
CA SER A 22 12.57 -36.48 14.00
C SER A 22 12.03 -35.07 13.77
N LEU A 23 12.89 -34.05 13.83
CA LEU A 23 12.54 -32.64 13.66
C LEU A 23 12.87 -32.11 12.26
N ASN A 24 13.30 -32.97 11.32
CA ASN A 24 13.59 -32.55 9.97
C ASN A 24 12.36 -31.90 9.30
N GLY A 25 12.52 -30.67 8.81
CA GLY A 25 11.46 -29.87 8.22
C GLY A 25 10.65 -29.02 9.21
N ILE A 26 10.95 -29.10 10.52
CA ILE A 26 10.30 -28.23 11.51
C ILE A 26 10.83 -26.81 11.40
N LYS A 27 9.90 -25.84 11.39
CA LYS A 27 10.20 -24.41 11.46
C LYS A 27 10.82 -24.08 12.82
N ALA A 28 11.94 -23.38 12.79
CA ALA A 28 12.58 -22.85 13.97
C ALA A 28 12.96 -21.39 13.75
N LYS A 29 12.97 -20.61 14.83
CA LYS A 29 13.37 -19.20 14.84
C LYS A 29 14.71 -19.07 15.53
N ILE A 30 15.65 -18.34 14.92
CA ILE A 30 16.94 -18.06 15.56
C ILE A 30 16.72 -17.06 16.69
N THR A 31 17.07 -17.45 17.92
CA THR A 31 16.96 -16.59 19.10
C THR A 31 18.28 -15.96 19.47
N GLU A 32 19.41 -16.59 19.15
CA GLU A 32 20.74 -16.06 19.45
C GLU A 32 21.76 -16.56 18.43
N VAL A 33 22.69 -15.69 18.05
CA VAL A 33 23.86 -16.03 17.23
C VAL A 33 25.05 -16.23 18.16
N LEU A 34 25.56 -17.46 18.26
CA LEU A 34 26.54 -17.83 19.27
C LEU A 34 27.97 -17.42 18.88
N PRO A 35 28.85 -17.15 19.87
CA PRO A 35 30.26 -16.87 19.60
C PRO A 35 30.98 -18.10 19.02
N SER A 36 31.96 -17.87 18.15
CA SER A 36 32.75 -18.93 17.48
C SER A 36 33.59 -19.81 18.43
N SER A 37 33.61 -19.51 19.73
CA SER A 37 34.24 -20.32 20.78
C SER A 37 33.36 -21.49 21.25
N VAL A 38 32.10 -21.55 20.81
CA VAL A 38 31.14 -22.61 21.13
C VAL A 38 31.06 -23.59 19.96
N ASN A 39 30.85 -24.89 20.24
CA ASN A 39 30.72 -25.94 19.20
C ASN A 39 29.45 -25.81 18.32
N ASN A 40 28.63 -24.80 18.56
CA ASN A 40 27.36 -24.53 17.88
C ASN A 40 27.34 -23.07 17.45
N ASP A 41 26.64 -22.79 16.35
CA ASP A 41 26.63 -21.47 15.72
C ASP A 41 25.39 -20.65 16.11
N TYR A 42 24.27 -21.30 16.44
CA TYR A 42 22.99 -20.66 16.73
C TYR A 42 22.25 -21.30 17.90
N GLU A 43 21.46 -20.51 18.64
CA GLU A 43 20.33 -20.99 19.44
C GLU A 43 19.04 -20.76 18.65
N ILE A 44 18.20 -21.79 18.57
CA ILE A 44 16.91 -21.77 17.89
C ILE A 44 15.78 -22.12 18.86
N CYS A 45 14.60 -21.53 18.62
CA CYS A 45 13.34 -21.90 19.26
C CYS A 45 12.42 -22.56 18.23
N TYR A 46 11.82 -23.69 18.58
CA TYR A 46 10.89 -24.42 17.72
C TYR A 46 9.72 -24.98 18.55
N LEU A 47 8.64 -25.34 17.86
CA LEU A 47 7.48 -25.99 18.48
C LEU A 47 7.59 -27.50 18.30
N ASP A 48 7.58 -28.23 19.40
CA ASP A 48 7.44 -29.69 19.44
C ASP A 48 6.17 -30.04 20.21
N ASN A 49 5.23 -30.70 19.53
CA ASN A 49 3.92 -31.06 20.11
C ASN A 49 3.22 -29.89 20.83
N GLY A 50 3.33 -28.68 20.26
CA GLY A 50 2.72 -27.46 20.80
C GLY A 50 3.47 -26.82 21.98
N LYS A 51 4.64 -27.34 22.36
CA LYS A 51 5.51 -26.73 23.36
C LYS A 51 6.72 -26.08 22.72
N GLU A 52 7.01 -24.85 23.12
CA GLU A 52 8.25 -24.18 22.73
C GLU A 52 9.45 -24.86 23.39
N SER A 53 10.42 -25.20 22.57
CA SER A 53 11.68 -25.81 22.98
C SER A 53 12.83 -25.04 22.36
N LYS A 54 13.92 -24.91 23.11
CA LYS A 54 15.15 -24.26 22.66
C LYS A 54 16.24 -25.30 22.41
N LEU A 55 17.08 -25.04 21.42
CA LEU A 55 18.17 -25.92 21.08
C LEU A 55 19.32 -25.15 20.43
N ARG A 56 20.54 -25.64 20.64
CA ARG A 56 21.73 -25.11 19.98
C ARG A 56 22.09 -26.01 18.80
N VAL A 57 22.35 -25.39 17.66
CA VAL A 57 22.57 -26.09 16.38
C VAL A 57 23.77 -25.47 15.65
N ARG A 58 24.36 -26.27 14.77
CA ARG A 58 25.37 -25.81 13.81
C ARG A 58 24.72 -25.26 12.55
N GLU A 59 25.44 -24.42 11.83
CA GLU A 59 24.95 -23.82 10.57
C GLU A 59 24.53 -24.88 9.55
N ASN A 60 25.23 -26.02 9.51
CA ASN A 60 24.94 -27.10 8.56
C ASN A 60 23.72 -27.95 8.97
N GLU A 61 23.19 -27.82 10.18
CA GLU A 61 22.03 -28.55 10.72
C GLU A 61 20.72 -27.82 10.48
N ILE A 62 20.80 -26.57 10.02
CA ILE A 62 19.66 -25.76 9.61
C ILE A 62 19.77 -25.37 8.13
N GLN A 63 18.65 -25.04 7.52
CA GLN A 63 18.60 -24.55 6.14
C GLN A 63 17.64 -23.38 6.00
N ASP A 64 17.91 -22.53 5.01
CA ASP A 64 17.02 -21.44 4.64
C ASP A 64 15.75 -21.98 3.98
N ILE A 65 14.68 -21.19 4.05
CA ILE A 65 13.43 -21.46 3.36
C ILE A 65 13.51 -20.77 2.00
N LYS A 66 13.56 -21.56 0.92
CA LYS A 66 13.71 -21.05 -0.45
C LYS A 66 12.59 -20.07 -0.83
N ASP A 67 11.34 -20.43 -0.50
CA ASP A 67 10.18 -19.58 -0.74
C ASP A 67 9.54 -19.13 0.58
N LYS A 68 9.88 -17.91 1.00
CA LYS A 68 9.36 -17.31 2.23
C LYS A 68 7.85 -17.08 2.20
N ARG A 69 7.19 -17.09 1.04
CA ARG A 69 5.71 -16.95 0.95
C ARG A 69 5.00 -18.11 1.64
N LEU A 70 5.62 -19.30 1.65
CA LEU A 70 5.08 -20.48 2.32
C LEU A 70 4.94 -20.30 3.84
N LEU A 71 5.64 -19.32 4.43
CA LEU A 71 5.48 -18.98 5.84
C LEU A 71 4.11 -18.38 6.15
N GLN A 72 3.44 -17.81 5.16
CA GLN A 72 2.12 -17.16 5.26
C GLN A 72 0.96 -18.11 4.94
N LEU A 73 1.25 -19.34 4.52
CA LEU A 73 0.24 -20.32 4.13
C LEU A 73 -0.16 -21.22 5.30
N GLU A 74 -1.44 -21.54 5.34
CA GLU A 74 -2.03 -22.47 6.30
C GLU A 74 -2.73 -23.64 5.57
N VAL A 75 -2.68 -24.82 6.16
CA VAL A 75 -3.51 -25.94 5.71
C VAL A 75 -4.98 -25.57 5.93
N GLY A 76 -5.82 -25.83 4.93
CA GLY A 76 -7.22 -25.40 4.85
C GLY A 76 -7.42 -24.03 4.20
N GLN A 77 -6.35 -23.30 3.86
CA GLN A 77 -6.47 -21.99 3.22
C GLN A 77 -6.85 -22.11 1.73
N GLU A 78 -7.81 -21.28 1.29
CA GLU A 78 -8.09 -21.11 -0.14
C GLU A 78 -7.03 -20.24 -0.83
N VAL A 79 -6.56 -20.69 -1.98
CA VAL A 79 -5.62 -20.00 -2.86
C VAL A 79 -6.05 -20.12 -4.32
N ILE A 80 -5.48 -19.30 -5.21
CA ILE A 80 -5.66 -19.44 -6.66
C ILE A 80 -4.54 -20.32 -7.22
N TYR A 81 -4.89 -21.37 -7.94
CA TYR A 81 -3.95 -22.16 -8.74
C TYR A 81 -3.81 -21.53 -10.13
N GLU A 82 -2.71 -20.81 -10.35
CA GLU A 82 -2.52 -19.93 -11.52
C GLU A 82 -2.62 -20.62 -12.89
N PRO A 83 -2.11 -21.86 -13.10
CA PRO A 83 -2.19 -22.52 -14.40
C PRO A 83 -3.61 -22.72 -14.92
N LEU A 84 -4.60 -22.77 -14.02
CA LEU A 84 -6.01 -22.95 -14.37
C LEU A 84 -6.90 -21.76 -13.95
N ASP A 85 -6.35 -20.78 -13.23
CA ASP A 85 -7.06 -19.64 -12.64
C ASP A 85 -8.31 -20.06 -11.83
N ILE A 86 -8.15 -21.09 -11.00
CA ILE A 86 -9.22 -21.63 -10.15
C ILE A 86 -8.86 -21.59 -8.67
N LYS A 87 -9.90 -21.48 -7.83
CA LYS A 87 -9.76 -21.61 -6.38
C LYS A 87 -9.53 -23.07 -5.98
N VAL A 88 -8.55 -23.28 -5.12
CA VAL A 88 -8.20 -24.58 -4.54
C VAL A 88 -7.86 -24.42 -3.05
N GLU A 89 -7.98 -25.50 -2.30
CA GLU A 89 -7.66 -25.52 -0.86
C GLU A 89 -6.26 -26.12 -0.64
N ILE A 90 -5.46 -25.53 0.24
CA ILE A 90 -4.19 -26.11 0.65
C ILE A 90 -4.44 -27.29 1.58
N SER A 91 -4.02 -28.49 1.19
CA SER A 91 -4.12 -29.71 2.02
C SER A 91 -2.82 -30.04 2.76
N GLN A 92 -1.66 -29.65 2.22
CA GLN A 92 -0.36 -29.87 2.85
C GLN A 92 0.67 -28.88 2.33
N ILE A 93 1.65 -28.51 3.16
CA ILE A 93 2.75 -27.60 2.81
C ILE A 93 4.08 -28.30 3.09
N ASP A 94 4.96 -28.38 2.09
CA ASP A 94 6.34 -28.84 2.21
C ASP A 94 7.30 -27.67 2.03
N LEU A 95 7.84 -27.20 3.16
CA LEU A 95 8.77 -26.06 3.20
C LEU A 95 10.18 -26.43 2.72
N ILE A 96 10.56 -27.71 2.83
CA ILE A 96 11.90 -28.18 2.44
C ILE A 96 12.03 -28.10 0.93
N HIS A 97 11.02 -28.59 0.23
CA HIS A 97 11.02 -28.71 -1.23
C HIS A 97 10.22 -27.59 -1.92
N SER A 98 9.57 -26.72 -1.15
CA SER A 98 8.74 -25.62 -1.66
C SER A 98 7.56 -26.10 -2.53
N PHE A 99 6.95 -27.21 -2.12
CA PHE A 99 5.74 -27.75 -2.74
C PHE A 99 4.53 -27.57 -1.83
N VAL A 100 3.36 -27.48 -2.44
CA VAL A 100 2.07 -27.42 -1.76
C VAL A 100 1.17 -28.46 -2.39
N ALA A 101 0.51 -29.28 -1.56
CA ALA A 101 -0.55 -30.15 -2.03
C ALA A 101 -1.85 -29.35 -2.03
N ILE A 102 -2.43 -29.13 -3.20
CA ILE A 102 -3.70 -28.44 -3.40
C ILE A 102 -4.82 -29.45 -3.63
N LYS A 103 -6.01 -29.14 -3.13
CA LYS A 103 -7.22 -29.94 -3.25
C LYS A 103 -8.25 -29.18 -4.09
N PHE A 104 -8.74 -29.83 -5.14
CA PHE A 104 -9.77 -29.32 -6.02
C PHE A 104 -11.17 -29.60 -5.44
N SER A 105 -12.18 -28.89 -5.97
CA SER A 105 -13.57 -29.02 -5.53
C SER A 105 -14.18 -30.41 -5.76
N ASP A 106 -13.66 -31.17 -6.71
CA ASP A 106 -14.04 -32.57 -6.97
C ASP A 106 -13.36 -33.57 -6.03
N GLY A 107 -12.51 -33.09 -5.11
CA GLY A 107 -11.75 -33.91 -4.17
C GLY A 107 -10.41 -34.41 -4.71
N GLY A 108 -10.06 -34.11 -5.96
CA GLY A 108 -8.74 -34.39 -6.51
C GLY A 108 -7.65 -33.65 -5.74
N VAL A 109 -6.47 -34.27 -5.59
CA VAL A 109 -5.31 -33.66 -4.93
C VAL A 109 -4.13 -33.66 -5.88
N GLN A 110 -3.43 -32.54 -5.97
CA GLN A 110 -2.23 -32.39 -6.77
C GLN A 110 -1.14 -31.67 -5.98
N VAL A 111 0.10 -32.14 -6.12
CA VAL A 111 1.28 -31.46 -5.56
C VAL A 111 1.84 -30.51 -6.61
N VAL A 112 1.98 -29.24 -6.24
CA VAL A 112 2.43 -28.16 -7.14
C VAL A 112 3.53 -27.34 -6.47
N GLU A 113 4.38 -26.72 -7.28
CA GLU A 113 5.36 -25.75 -6.78
C GLU A 113 4.65 -24.53 -6.20
N SER A 114 5.17 -23.98 -5.11
CA SER A 114 4.61 -22.81 -4.44
C SER A 114 4.54 -21.56 -5.31
N GLU A 115 5.29 -21.51 -6.41
CA GLU A 115 5.22 -20.44 -7.40
C GLU A 115 3.94 -20.45 -8.21
N LYS A 116 3.24 -21.59 -8.32
CA LYS A 116 2.00 -21.74 -9.10
C LYS A 116 0.74 -21.39 -8.32
N ILE A 117 0.91 -20.93 -7.08
CA ILE A 117 -0.20 -20.53 -6.22
C ILE A 117 -0.13 -19.03 -5.91
N LYS A 118 -1.28 -18.39 -5.97
CA LYS A 118 -1.46 -17.00 -5.60
C LYS A 118 -2.37 -16.93 -4.38
N LEU A 119 -1.89 -16.21 -3.36
CA LEU A 119 -2.69 -15.90 -2.18
C LEU A 119 -3.96 -15.16 -2.62
N ILE A 120 -5.12 -15.69 -2.23
CA ILE A 120 -6.32 -14.89 -2.20
C ILE A 120 -6.09 -13.91 -1.06
N GLU A 121 -6.06 -12.61 -1.37
CA GLU A 121 -6.11 -11.57 -0.35
C GLU A 121 -7.37 -11.86 0.47
N LYS A 122 -7.19 -12.42 1.68
CA LYS A 122 -8.25 -12.38 2.68
C LYS A 122 -8.52 -10.90 2.85
N ASP A 123 -9.71 -10.45 2.45
CA ASP A 123 -10.25 -9.18 2.91
C ASP A 123 -9.96 -9.14 4.41
N SER A 124 -9.08 -8.22 4.79
CA SER A 124 -8.40 -8.25 6.07
C SER A 124 -9.39 -7.90 7.15
N ASP A 125 -10.03 -8.94 7.67
CA ASP A 125 -10.75 -8.93 8.93
C ASP A 125 -9.70 -8.86 10.05
N SER A 126 -9.10 -7.68 10.23
CA SER A 126 -8.31 -7.33 11.42
C SER A 126 -8.49 -5.85 11.77
N MET A 127 -9.40 -5.61 12.73
CA MET A 127 -9.48 -4.40 13.58
C MET A 127 -9.66 -3.05 12.88
N VAL A 128 -10.71 -2.90 12.07
CA VAL A 128 -11.34 -1.58 11.89
C VAL A 128 -12.64 -1.63 12.70
N GLU A 129 -12.69 -0.90 13.82
CA GLU A 129 -13.97 -0.52 14.44
C GLU A 129 -14.93 -0.18 13.32
N LYS A 130 -16.08 -0.87 13.23
CA LYS A 130 -17.10 -0.61 12.21
C LYS A 130 -17.34 0.89 12.20
N LEU A 131 -16.79 1.55 11.19
CA LEU A 131 -16.70 3.00 11.18
C LEU A 131 -18.14 3.50 11.28
N GLY A 132 -18.41 4.37 12.26
CA GLY A 132 -19.70 5.04 12.28
C GLY A 132 -19.92 5.76 10.96
N TYR A 133 -21.17 5.98 10.57
CA TYR A 133 -21.52 6.65 9.31
C TYR A 133 -20.65 7.88 9.00
N PHE A 134 -20.37 8.72 9.99
CA PHE A 134 -19.51 9.91 9.81
C PHE A 134 -18.04 9.59 9.56
N SER A 135 -17.52 8.52 10.15
CA SER A 135 -16.15 8.07 9.93
C SER A 135 -15.97 7.46 8.54
N GLU A 136 -16.97 6.71 8.04
CA GLU A 136 -17.01 6.26 6.65
C GLU A 136 -17.05 7.45 5.69
N LYS A 137 -17.92 8.44 5.96
CA LYS A 137 -17.97 9.68 5.17
C LYS A 137 -16.66 10.47 5.23
N GLY A 138 -15.99 10.49 6.38
CA GLY A 138 -14.67 11.09 6.54
C GLY A 138 -13.61 10.41 5.67
N LEU A 139 -13.61 9.08 5.60
CA LEU A 139 -12.70 8.31 4.76
C LEU A 139 -12.98 8.52 3.26
N GLU A 140 -14.24 8.48 2.85
CA GLU A 140 -14.66 8.80 1.48
C GLU A 140 -14.24 10.22 1.09
N LEU A 141 -14.47 11.19 1.98
CA LEU A 141 -14.08 12.58 1.77
C LEU A 141 -12.56 12.73 1.69
N GLY A 142 -11.80 12.05 2.56
CA GLY A 142 -10.33 12.05 2.54
C GLY A 142 -9.79 11.55 1.20
N LYS A 143 -10.27 10.39 0.73
CA LYS A 143 -9.92 9.83 -0.59
C LYS A 143 -10.25 10.79 -1.73
N LEU A 144 -11.40 11.46 -1.66
CA LEU A 144 -11.77 12.46 -2.64
C LEU A 144 -10.82 13.66 -2.60
N VAL A 145 -10.46 14.15 -1.42
CA VAL A 145 -9.53 15.28 -1.26
C VAL A 145 -8.14 14.92 -1.78
N ASP A 146 -7.64 13.71 -1.51
CA ASP A 146 -6.35 13.24 -2.05
C ASP A 146 -6.36 13.19 -3.58
N LEU A 147 -7.42 12.63 -4.17
CA LEU A 147 -7.59 12.60 -5.63
C LEU A 147 -7.63 14.03 -6.22
N LYS A 148 -8.29 14.96 -5.53
CA LYS A 148 -8.31 16.37 -5.92
C LYS A 148 -6.90 16.95 -5.82
N GLN A 149 -6.21 16.78 -4.70
CA GLN A 149 -4.85 17.29 -4.51
C GLN A 149 -3.88 16.75 -5.56
N GLU A 150 -4.01 15.49 -5.95
CA GLU A 150 -3.22 14.89 -7.02
C GLU A 150 -3.57 15.47 -8.40
N SER A 151 -4.83 15.87 -8.61
CA SER A 151 -5.31 16.44 -9.88
C SER A 151 -4.98 17.93 -10.04
N TYR A 152 -5.12 18.71 -8.97
CA TYR A 152 -4.95 20.17 -8.99
C TYR A 152 -3.58 20.63 -8.45
N GLY A 153 -2.83 19.73 -7.79
CA GLY A 153 -1.65 20.09 -7.01
C GLY A 153 -2.01 21.03 -5.85
N ASP A 154 -1.03 21.80 -5.39
CA ASP A 154 -1.23 22.87 -4.40
C ASP A 154 -1.95 24.09 -5.00
N SER A 155 -3.20 23.90 -5.45
CA SER A 155 -4.00 24.93 -6.13
C SER A 155 -4.30 26.12 -5.21
N VAL A 156 -4.58 25.88 -3.93
CA VAL A 156 -4.93 26.93 -2.96
C VAL A 156 -3.75 27.90 -2.76
N SER A 157 -2.56 27.39 -2.47
CA SER A 157 -1.41 28.28 -2.20
C SER A 157 -0.94 29.00 -3.46
N LYS A 158 -0.96 28.32 -4.62
CA LYS A 158 -0.64 28.95 -5.92
C LYS A 158 -1.64 30.06 -6.27
N THR A 159 -2.93 29.78 -6.11
CA THR A 159 -3.99 30.78 -6.35
C THR A 159 -3.85 31.98 -5.43
N SER A 160 -3.62 31.76 -4.13
CA SER A 160 -3.40 32.86 -3.18
C SER A 160 -2.23 33.77 -3.58
N LYS A 161 -1.11 33.19 -4.04
CA LYS A 161 0.04 33.96 -4.53
C LYS A 161 -0.30 34.77 -5.77
N LEU A 162 -0.96 34.17 -6.76
CA LEU A 162 -1.34 34.84 -8.00
C LEU A 162 -2.34 35.97 -7.77
N VAL A 163 -3.37 35.75 -6.94
CA VAL A 163 -4.34 36.80 -6.60
C VAL A 163 -3.66 37.97 -5.90
N LYS A 164 -2.70 37.73 -5.00
CA LYS A 164 -1.93 38.81 -4.36
C LYS A 164 -1.09 39.62 -5.34
N ILE A 165 -0.58 39.00 -6.41
CA ILE A 165 0.10 39.70 -7.50
C ILE A 165 -0.89 40.58 -8.27
N PHE A 166 -2.06 40.05 -8.63
CA PHE A 166 -3.08 40.83 -9.33
C PHE A 166 -3.65 42.00 -8.51
N LEU A 167 -3.62 41.88 -7.18
CA LEU A 167 -4.11 42.90 -6.26
C LEU A 167 -3.01 43.83 -5.72
N GLU A 168 -1.79 43.77 -6.24
CA GLU A 168 -0.66 44.56 -5.74
C GLU A 168 -0.95 46.07 -5.75
N ASP A 169 -1.55 46.57 -6.85
CA ASP A 169 -1.93 47.98 -7.00
C ASP A 169 -3.06 48.43 -6.06
N TYR A 170 -3.80 47.48 -5.47
CA TYR A 170 -4.89 47.74 -4.53
C TYR A 170 -4.45 47.66 -3.07
N LYS A 171 -3.17 47.36 -2.82
CA LYS A 171 -2.61 47.22 -1.47
C LYS A 171 -2.16 48.58 -0.93
N LYS A 172 -2.55 48.89 0.31
CA LYS A 172 -2.14 50.07 1.06
C LYS A 172 -0.87 49.81 1.88
N ASP A 173 -0.21 50.90 2.29
CA ASP A 173 1.00 50.88 3.14
C ASP A 173 0.76 50.20 4.50
N ASP A 174 -0.47 50.26 5.02
CA ASP A 174 -0.87 49.59 6.27
C ASP A 174 -1.11 48.08 6.11
N GLY A 175 -0.91 47.54 4.90
CA GLY A 175 -1.09 46.12 4.59
C GLY A 175 -2.53 45.72 4.27
N THR A 176 -3.48 46.66 4.25
CA THR A 176 -4.86 46.41 3.84
C THR A 176 -5.04 46.47 2.32
N TYR A 177 -6.15 45.94 1.80
CA TYR A 177 -6.53 46.04 0.40
C TYR A 177 -7.78 46.89 0.26
N VAL A 178 -7.84 47.75 -0.76
CA VAL A 178 -9.06 48.47 -1.15
C VAL A 178 -9.71 47.74 -2.32
N LEU A 179 -10.90 47.19 -2.11
CA LEU A 179 -11.64 46.49 -3.13
C LEU A 179 -12.94 47.23 -3.43
N THR A 180 -13.27 47.41 -4.71
CA THR A 180 -14.60 47.87 -5.13
C THR A 180 -15.55 46.68 -5.26
N GLU A 181 -16.86 46.95 -5.31
CA GLU A 181 -17.86 45.89 -5.50
C GLU A 181 -17.66 45.16 -6.84
N GLU A 182 -17.35 45.90 -7.92
CA GLU A 182 -17.08 45.32 -9.23
C GLU A 182 -15.83 44.43 -9.23
N LEU A 183 -14.80 44.83 -8.49
CA LEU A 183 -13.56 44.05 -8.38
C LEU A 183 -13.79 42.70 -7.67
N ILE A 184 -14.71 42.64 -6.70
CA ILE A 184 -15.03 41.39 -5.98
C ILE A 184 -15.54 40.33 -6.95
N ASP A 185 -16.48 40.67 -7.84
CA ASP A 185 -17.03 39.72 -8.80
C ASP A 185 -15.96 39.21 -9.79
N HIS A 186 -15.07 40.11 -10.23
CA HIS A 186 -13.94 39.72 -11.06
C HIS A 186 -12.95 38.81 -10.32
N ILE A 187 -12.64 39.08 -9.05
CA ILE A 187 -11.78 38.21 -8.23
C ILE A 187 -12.36 36.79 -8.17
N LEU A 188 -13.67 36.65 -7.94
CA LEU A 188 -14.32 35.34 -7.87
C LEU A 188 -14.18 34.56 -9.18
N LEU A 189 -14.36 35.22 -10.32
CA LEU A 189 -14.22 34.59 -11.63
C LEU A 189 -12.76 34.22 -11.92
N GLN A 190 -11.81 35.09 -11.59
CA GLN A 190 -10.38 34.84 -11.77
C GLN A 190 -9.90 33.66 -10.91
N VAL A 191 -10.33 33.55 -9.65
CA VAL A 191 -10.00 32.40 -8.79
C VAL A 191 -10.40 31.07 -9.44
N ARG A 192 -11.57 31.02 -10.09
CA ARG A 192 -12.02 29.79 -10.79
C ARG A 192 -11.21 29.52 -12.05
N ILE A 193 -10.81 30.55 -12.79
CA ILE A 193 -9.92 30.41 -13.95
C ILE A 193 -8.54 29.89 -13.53
N ILE A 194 -7.96 30.46 -12.48
CA ILE A 194 -6.65 30.06 -11.93
C ILE A 194 -6.71 28.61 -11.43
N ASP A 195 -7.80 28.19 -10.78
CA ASP A 195 -7.98 26.79 -10.36
C ASP A 195 -7.91 25.82 -11.55
N LYS A 196 -8.56 26.16 -12.67
CA LYS A 196 -8.52 25.35 -13.90
C LYS A 196 -7.14 25.39 -14.56
N GLN A 197 -6.42 26.51 -14.51
CA GLN A 197 -5.02 26.60 -14.94
C GLN A 197 -4.12 25.69 -14.09
N ASN A 198 -4.26 25.72 -12.77
CA ASN A 198 -3.50 24.86 -11.85
C ASN A 198 -3.71 23.37 -12.18
N ARG A 199 -4.94 22.96 -12.53
CA ARG A 199 -5.22 21.61 -13.01
C ARG A 199 -4.48 21.27 -14.29
N ILE A 200 -4.55 22.13 -15.31
CA ILE A 200 -3.89 21.91 -16.61
C ILE A 200 -2.38 21.70 -16.40
N PHE A 201 -1.75 22.54 -15.58
CA PHE A 201 -0.31 22.44 -15.32
C PHE A 201 0.06 21.27 -14.42
N SER A 202 -0.77 20.92 -13.45
CA SER A 202 -0.50 19.80 -12.53
C SER A 202 -0.75 18.44 -13.17
N ASN A 203 -1.69 18.36 -14.12
CA ASN A 203 -2.01 17.14 -14.83
C ASN A 203 -2.39 17.39 -16.30
N PRO A 204 -1.39 17.61 -17.18
CA PRO A 204 -1.63 17.97 -18.59
C PRO A 204 -2.12 16.81 -19.46
N LYS A 205 -2.02 15.57 -18.99
CA LYS A 205 -2.29 14.35 -19.78
C LYS A 205 -3.53 13.58 -19.34
N ALA A 206 -4.06 13.81 -18.14
CA ALA A 206 -5.17 13.03 -17.62
C ALA A 206 -6.25 13.93 -17.02
N ASP A 207 -7.43 13.81 -17.59
CA ASP A 207 -8.64 14.27 -16.95
C ASP A 207 -9.11 13.21 -15.94
N LYS A 208 -8.55 13.24 -14.73
CA LYS A 208 -8.88 12.29 -13.64
C LYS A 208 -10.33 12.40 -13.16
N MET A 209 -11.09 13.43 -13.57
CA MET A 209 -12.45 13.68 -13.08
C MET A 209 -13.48 13.90 -14.20
N GLY A 210 -13.15 13.66 -15.48
CA GLY A 210 -14.09 13.84 -16.60
C GLY A 210 -14.47 15.30 -16.91
N GLU A 211 -13.70 16.29 -16.45
CA GLU A 211 -13.91 17.71 -16.76
C GLU A 211 -12.93 18.22 -17.82
N SER A 212 -13.39 19.12 -18.70
CA SER A 212 -12.53 19.84 -19.65
C SER A 212 -12.16 21.22 -19.09
N PRO A 213 -10.93 21.44 -18.58
CA PRO A 213 -10.58 22.69 -17.91
C PRO A 213 -10.59 23.89 -18.86
N TYR A 214 -10.21 23.68 -20.13
CA TYR A 214 -10.31 24.73 -21.15
C TYR A 214 -11.76 25.11 -21.45
N LYS A 215 -12.68 24.15 -21.51
CA LYS A 215 -14.11 24.44 -21.69
C LYS A 215 -14.67 25.27 -20.54
N ASP A 216 -14.27 24.95 -19.31
CA ASP A 216 -14.65 25.73 -18.12
C ASP A 216 -14.11 27.15 -18.20
N ILE A 217 -12.82 27.32 -18.56
CA ILE A 217 -12.19 28.65 -18.75
C ILE A 217 -12.96 29.45 -19.82
N SER A 218 -13.31 28.84 -20.95
CA SER A 218 -14.13 29.49 -21.98
C SER A 218 -15.50 29.93 -21.43
N GLY A 219 -16.16 29.07 -20.64
CA GLY A 219 -17.42 29.40 -19.98
C GLY A 219 -17.29 30.58 -19.01
N TYR A 220 -16.21 30.62 -18.23
CA TYR A 220 -15.93 31.75 -17.34
C TYR A 220 -15.66 33.04 -18.12
N GLY A 221 -14.97 32.97 -19.26
CA GLY A 221 -14.80 34.12 -20.16
C GLY A 221 -16.14 34.72 -20.61
N LEU A 222 -17.10 33.88 -21.03
CA LEU A 222 -18.44 34.33 -21.42
C LEU A 222 -19.22 34.97 -20.26
N LEU A 223 -19.06 34.45 -19.04
CA LEU A 223 -19.69 35.05 -17.86
C LEU A 223 -19.09 36.43 -17.54
N GLY A 224 -17.77 36.57 -17.67
CA GLY A 224 -17.08 37.85 -17.51
C GLY A 224 -17.54 38.90 -18.52
N GLU A 225 -17.72 38.50 -19.79
CA GLU A 225 -18.26 39.38 -20.83
C GLU A 225 -19.67 39.87 -20.48
N ARG A 226 -20.55 38.97 -20.02
CA ARG A 226 -21.90 39.33 -19.60
C ARG A 226 -21.90 40.34 -18.45
N MET A 227 -20.96 40.22 -17.50
CA MET A 227 -20.84 41.17 -16.39
C MET A 227 -20.51 42.58 -16.89
N GLN A 228 -19.60 42.71 -17.88
CA GLN A 228 -19.28 44.00 -18.48
C GLN A 228 -20.48 44.61 -19.22
N GLY A 229 -21.22 43.78 -19.98
CA GLY A 229 -22.41 44.23 -20.71
C GLY A 229 -23.60 44.65 -19.83
N THR A 230 -23.59 44.32 -18.54
CA THR A 230 -24.65 44.71 -17.58
C THR A 230 -24.42 46.11 -17.00
N ILE A 231 -23.19 46.63 -17.06
CA ILE A 231 -22.83 47.99 -16.56
C ILE A 231 -23.26 49.08 -17.57
N HIS A 232 -23.67 48.69 -18.79
CA HIS A 232 -24.01 49.62 -19.88
C HIS A 232 -25.50 49.69 -20.22
N ASN A 233 -26.39 49.14 -19.38
CA ASN A 233 -27.86 49.29 -19.50
C ASN A 233 -28.47 49.98 -18.28
#